data_AF-A0A952HJE0-F1
#
_entry.id   AF-A0A952HJE0-F1
#
_cell.length_a   1.000
_cell.length_b   1.000
_cell.length_c   1.000
_cell.angle_alpha   90.00
_cell.angle_beta   90.00
_cell.angle_gamma   90.00
#
_symmetry.space_group_name_H-M   'P 1'
#
loop_
_entity.id
_entity.type
_entity.pdbx_description
1 polymer ?
#
loop_
_entity_poly.entity_id
_entity_poly.type
_entity_poly.pdbx_seq_one_letter_code
_entity_poly.pdbx_strand_id
1 'polypeptide(L)'
;MYKYIFGPVLSRRFGLSLGIDLSPDEKSCNFDCLYCELEKAKPIDYIKHPPKVEDIINEVKDYLLKNQYPDVITVTANGEPTLYEDLNNLIEQLNKIKNSSKTLILSNGSTINNASVKEALKKFDIVKLSL
;
A
#
# COMPACT_ATOMS: atom_id res chain seq x y z
N MET A 1 -13.35 3.53 13.45
CA MET A 1 -12.10 4.14 12.96
C MET A 1 -11.32 3.00 12.34
N TYR A 2 -10.83 3.18 11.12
CA TYR A 2 -10.07 2.13 10.43
C TYR A 2 -8.64 2.07 10.96
N LYS A 3 -8.05 0.87 11.02
CA LYS A 3 -6.66 0.67 11.44
C LYS A 3 -5.70 0.68 10.25
N TYR A 4 -6.08 0.09 9.12
CA TYR A 4 -5.20 -0.18 7.98
C TYR A 4 -5.43 0.77 6.81
N ILE A 5 -6.57 1.45 6.77
CA ILE A 5 -6.87 2.45 5.75
C ILE A 5 -6.93 3.86 6.32
N PHE A 6 -6.55 4.83 5.48
CA PHE A 6 -6.59 6.25 5.82
C PHE A 6 -7.04 7.10 4.64
N GLY A 7 -7.49 8.32 4.95
CA GLY A 7 -8.05 9.26 3.97
C GLY A 7 -9.58 9.20 3.88
N PRO A 8 -10.17 9.56 2.73
CA PRO A 8 -9.50 9.78 1.45
C PRO A 8 -8.70 11.10 1.44
N VAL A 9 -7.61 11.14 0.68
CA VAL A 9 -6.76 12.32 0.48
C VAL A 9 -6.89 12.78 -0.95
N LEU A 10 -7.13 14.08 -1.17
CA LEU A 10 -7.16 14.65 -2.52
C LEU A 10 -5.73 14.81 -3.04
N SER A 11 -5.25 13.81 -3.77
CA SER A 11 -3.94 13.83 -4.42
C SER A 11 -3.97 14.72 -5.66
N ARG A 12 -3.03 15.67 -5.74
CA ARG A 12 -2.83 16.48 -6.95
C ARG A 12 -2.46 15.64 -8.19
N ARG A 13 -1.90 14.45 -8.00
CA ARG A 13 -1.40 13.58 -9.08
C ARG A 13 -2.36 12.48 -9.47
N PHE A 14 -3.14 11.99 -8.51
CA PHE A 14 -3.91 10.74 -8.67
C PHE A 14 -5.40 10.90 -8.37
N GLY A 15 -5.87 12.11 -8.03
CA GLY A 15 -7.26 12.35 -7.64
C GLY A 15 -7.54 11.95 -6.20
N LEU A 16 -8.80 11.65 -5.90
CA LEU A 16 -9.23 11.21 -4.59
C LEU A 16 -8.65 9.82 -4.28
N SER A 17 -7.76 9.74 -3.29
CA SER A 17 -7.00 8.53 -2.97
C SER A 17 -7.38 7.96 -1.61
N LEU A 18 -7.76 6.70 -1.55
CA LEU A 18 -7.84 5.92 -0.30
C LEU A 18 -6.50 5.23 -0.07
N GLY A 19 -5.85 5.49 1.06
CA GLY A 19 -4.57 4.86 1.41
C GLY A 19 -4.77 3.56 2.17
N ILE A 20 -3.90 2.57 1.90
CA ILE A 20 -3.72 1.33 2.68
C ILE A 20 -2.28 1.37 3.22
N ASP A 21 -2.12 1.30 4.54
CA ASP A 21 -0.82 1.22 5.21
C ASP A 21 -0.54 -0.24 5.63
N LEU A 22 0.49 -0.84 5.02
CA LEU A 22 0.91 -2.21 5.31
C LEU A 22 1.78 -2.34 6.57
N SER A 23 2.19 -1.23 7.19
CA SER A 23 2.94 -1.23 8.45
C SER A 23 2.43 -0.11 9.37
N PRO A 24 1.15 -0.16 9.79
CA PRO A 24 0.50 0.95 10.50
C PRO A 24 1.07 1.18 11.91
N ASP A 25 1.66 0.15 12.51
CA ASP A 25 2.10 0.17 13.89
C ASP A 25 3.53 0.76 14.03
N GLU A 26 4.41 0.55 13.05
CA GLU A 26 5.77 1.06 13.07
C GLU A 26 6.46 1.09 11.69
N LYS A 27 7.55 1.87 11.60
CA LYS A 27 8.32 1.99 10.36
C LYS A 27 9.01 0.67 9.97
N SER A 28 8.67 0.16 8.78
CA SER A 28 9.26 -1.05 8.19
C SER A 28 9.76 -0.77 6.78
N CYS A 29 11.02 -0.36 6.67
CA CYS A 29 11.64 0.03 5.40
C CYS A 29 13.08 -0.46 5.34
N ASN A 30 13.52 -0.86 4.15
CA ASN A 30 14.91 -1.21 3.90
C ASN A 30 15.80 -0.01 3.57
N PHE A 31 15.22 1.21 3.50
CA PHE A 31 15.94 2.48 3.36
C PHE A 31 15.77 3.36 4.61
N ASP A 32 16.77 4.20 4.89
CA ASP A 32 16.72 5.29 5.86
C ASP A 32 17.03 6.62 5.15
N CYS A 33 16.12 7.05 4.26
CA CYS A 33 16.33 8.25 3.44
C CYS A 33 16.48 9.49 4.33
N LEU A 34 17.49 10.33 4.05
CA LEU A 34 17.75 11.58 4.78
C LEU A 34 16.54 12.54 4.81
N TYR A 35 15.69 12.47 3.79
CA TYR A 35 14.51 13.30 3.59
C TYR A 35 13.19 12.59 3.98
N CYS A 36 13.26 11.45 4.67
CA CYS A 36 12.07 10.73 5.10
C CYS A 36 11.34 11.54 6.19
N GLU A 37 10.03 11.73 6.02
CA GLU A 37 9.18 12.40 7.03
C GLU A 37 8.84 11.50 8.22
N LEU A 38 9.03 10.18 8.08
CA LEU A 38 8.85 9.22 9.16
C LEU A 38 10.06 9.25 10.10
N GLU A 39 9.81 8.98 11.38
CA GLU A 39 10.83 8.85 12.41
C GLU A 39 12.00 7.96 11.97
N LYS A 40 13.19 8.28 12.46
CA LYS A 40 14.40 7.53 12.13
C LYS A 40 14.29 6.11 12.70
N ALA A 41 14.53 5.11 11.85
CA ALA A 41 14.56 3.72 12.25
C ALA A 41 15.69 3.00 11.52
N LYS A 42 16.25 1.96 12.16
CA LYS A 42 17.23 1.11 11.49
C LYS A 42 16.55 0.40 10.31
N PRO A 43 17.19 0.37 9.11
CA PRO A 43 16.66 -0.38 7.98
C PRO A 43 16.42 -1.86 8.30
N ILE A 44 15.31 -2.39 7.78
CA ILE A 44 14.91 -3.80 7.87
C ILE A 44 14.32 -4.26 6.53
N ASP A 45 14.47 -5.55 6.22
CA ASP A 45 14.02 -6.13 4.94
C ASP A 45 12.70 -6.95 5.08
N TYR A 46 11.86 -6.60 6.05
CA TYR A 46 10.56 -7.23 6.29
C TYR A 46 9.58 -6.25 6.94
N ILE A 47 8.27 -6.51 6.83
CA ILE A 47 7.24 -5.77 7.56
C ILE A 47 7.11 -6.33 8.99
N LYS A 48 7.29 -5.47 10.00
CA LYS A 48 6.97 -5.83 11.38
C LYS A 48 5.46 -5.79 11.60
N HIS A 49 4.94 -6.81 12.29
CA HIS A 49 3.52 -6.97 12.58
C HIS A 49 2.61 -6.79 11.34
N PRO A 50 2.86 -7.56 10.26
CA PRO A 50 2.13 -7.38 9.01
C PRO A 50 0.63 -7.62 9.23
N PRO A 51 -0.23 -6.75 8.69
CA PRO A 51 -1.68 -6.93 8.75
C PRO A 51 -2.10 -8.18 7.99
N LYS A 52 -3.21 -8.82 8.39
CA LYS A 52 -3.81 -9.88 7.58
C LYS A 52 -4.51 -9.26 6.38
N VAL A 53 -4.39 -9.90 5.22
CA VAL A 53 -5.10 -9.48 4.00
C VAL A 53 -6.60 -9.35 4.24
N GLU A 54 -7.21 -10.28 4.97
CA GLU A 54 -8.64 -10.25 5.28
C GLU A 54 -9.06 -9.00 6.04
N ASP A 55 -8.26 -8.56 7.02
CA ASP A 55 -8.57 -7.38 7.82
C ASP A 55 -8.55 -6.11 6.97
N ILE A 56 -7.52 -5.95 6.11
CA ILE A 56 -7.43 -4.84 5.15
C ILE A 56 -8.65 -4.84 4.22
N ILE A 57 -8.97 -6.00 3.64
CA ILE A 57 -10.06 -6.14 2.68
C ILE A 57 -11.41 -5.83 3.31
N ASN A 58 -11.62 -6.21 4.57
CA ASN A 58 -12.84 -5.90 5.30
C ASN A 58 -13.00 -4.38 5.52
N GLU A 59 -11.92 -3.68 5.89
CA GLU A 59 -11.95 -2.21 6.03
C GLU A 59 -12.20 -1.51 4.69
N VAL A 60 -11.53 -1.94 3.61
CA VAL A 60 -11.75 -1.38 2.27
C VAL A 60 -13.19 -1.59 1.82
N LYS A 61 -13.74 -2.80 1.98
CA LYS A 61 -15.15 -3.07 1.64
C LYS A 61 -16.10 -2.19 2.43
N ASP A 62 -15.91 -2.11 3.75
CA ASP A 62 -16.74 -1.28 4.61
C ASP A 62 -16.69 0.20 4.21
N TYR A 63 -15.50 0.71 3.84
CA TYR A 63 -15.34 2.07 3.32
C TYR A 63 -16.10 2.27 2.01
N LEU A 64 -15.91 1.38 1.03
CA LEU A 64 -16.53 1.47 -0.31
C LEU A 64 -18.06 1.33 -0.27
N LEU A 65 -18.62 0.69 0.75
CA LEU A 65 -20.07 0.61 0.96
C LEU A 65 -20.67 1.92 1.49
N LYS A 66 -19.88 2.70 2.23
CA LYS A 66 -20.36 3.90 2.96
C LYS A 66 -20.03 5.21 2.26
N ASN A 67 -19.09 5.19 1.31
CA ASN A 67 -18.52 6.39 0.70
C ASN A 67 -18.54 6.29 -0.82
N GLN A 68 -18.34 7.42 -1.48
CA GLN A 68 -18.05 7.44 -2.91
C GLN A 68 -16.74 6.66 -3.20
N TYR A 69 -16.72 5.94 -4.31
CA TYR A 69 -15.51 5.27 -4.78
C TYR A 69 -14.37 6.29 -4.99
N PRO A 70 -13.16 6.03 -4.45
CA PRO A 70 -12.01 6.87 -4.73
C PRO A 70 -11.58 6.70 -6.19
N ASP A 71 -10.85 7.67 -6.71
CA ASP A 71 -10.19 7.53 -8.02
C ASP A 71 -9.10 6.45 -7.96
N VAL A 72 -8.38 6.39 -6.83
CA VAL A 72 -7.32 5.40 -6.59
C VAL A 72 -7.36 4.79 -5.18
N ILE A 73 -7.07 3.50 -5.09
CA ILE A 73 -6.73 2.78 -3.85
C ILE A 73 -5.22 2.60 -3.85
N THR A 74 -4.54 3.29 -2.95
CA THR A 74 -3.08 3.39 -2.89
C THR A 74 -2.52 2.50 -1.80
N VAL A 75 -1.77 1.47 -2.18
CA VAL A 75 -0.98 0.63 -1.27
C VAL A 75 0.34 1.34 -0.96
N THR A 76 0.58 1.56 0.32
CA THR A 76 1.80 2.15 0.90
C THR A 76 2.17 1.37 2.16
N ALA A 77 3.24 1.79 2.82
CA ALA A 77 3.53 1.43 4.19
C ALA A 77 4.10 2.67 4.91
N ASN A 78 4.17 2.66 6.24
CA ASN A 78 5.22 3.39 6.96
C ASN A 78 6.59 2.79 6.60
N GLY A 79 7.04 2.94 5.36
CA GLY A 79 8.24 2.29 4.84
C GLY A 79 8.04 1.74 3.44
N GLU A 80 8.47 0.49 3.20
CA GLU A 80 8.49 -0.10 1.86
C GLU A 80 7.42 -1.19 1.71
N PRO A 81 6.32 -0.94 0.97
CA PRO A 81 5.20 -1.88 0.88
C PRO A 81 5.55 -3.19 0.18
N THR A 82 6.58 -3.23 -0.66
CA THR A 82 7.00 -4.47 -1.32
C THR A 82 7.69 -5.47 -0.39
N LEU A 83 8.00 -5.08 0.84
CA LEU A 83 8.44 -6.00 1.90
C LEU A 83 7.29 -6.84 2.49
N TYR A 84 6.03 -6.55 2.13
CA TYR A 84 4.87 -7.29 2.59
C TYR A 84 4.73 -8.62 1.84
N GLU A 85 4.87 -9.73 2.57
CA GLU A 85 4.93 -11.09 2.00
C GLU A 85 3.68 -11.47 1.19
N ASP A 86 2.51 -11.03 1.66
CA ASP A 86 1.21 -11.33 1.05
C ASP A 86 0.77 -10.31 -0.02
N LEU A 87 1.68 -9.47 -0.53
CA LEU A 87 1.34 -8.39 -1.48
C LEU A 87 0.61 -8.92 -2.72
N ASN A 88 1.00 -10.08 -3.23
CA ASN A 88 0.36 -10.69 -4.39
C ASN A 88 -1.10 -11.09 -4.10
N ASN A 89 -1.37 -11.69 -2.95
CA ASN A 89 -2.73 -12.03 -2.53
C ASN A 89 -3.55 -10.76 -2.28
N LEU A 90 -2.97 -9.75 -1.63
CA LEU A 90 -3.64 -8.48 -1.37
C LEU A 90 -4.12 -7.81 -2.65
N ILE A 91 -3.26 -7.64 -3.66
CA ILE A 91 -3.65 -6.97 -4.91
C ILE A 91 -4.70 -7.78 -5.69
N GLU A 92 -4.65 -9.12 -5.64
CA GLU A 92 -5.69 -9.97 -6.21
C GLU A 92 -7.05 -9.76 -5.55
N GLN A 93 -7.09 -9.61 -4.23
CA GLN A 93 -8.33 -9.34 -3.49
C GLN A 93 -8.83 -7.91 -3.73
N LEU A 94 -7.94 -6.91 -3.75
CA LEU A 94 -8.29 -5.52 -4.06
C LEU A 94 -8.89 -5.40 -5.46
N ASN A 95 -8.30 -6.05 -6.46
CA ASN A 95 -8.82 -6.04 -7.83
C ASN A 95 -10.23 -6.64 -7.97
N LYS A 96 -10.65 -7.53 -7.06
CA LYS A 96 -12.02 -8.06 -7.02
C LYS A 96 -13.05 -7.07 -6.47
N ILE A 97 -12.62 -6.08 -5.69
CA ILE A 97 -13.53 -5.17 -4.96
C ILE A 97 -13.41 -3.70 -5.37
N LYS A 98 -12.34 -3.29 -6.07
CA LYS A 98 -12.03 -1.89 -6.39
C LYS A 98 -13.07 -1.20 -7.28
N ASN A 99 -13.89 -1.97 -8.01
CA ASN A 99 -14.87 -1.50 -8.98
C ASN A 99 -14.24 -0.52 -9.99
N SER A 100 -14.68 0.74 -10.04
CA SER A 100 -14.16 1.77 -10.94
C SER A 100 -12.84 2.41 -10.49
N SER A 101 -12.41 2.16 -9.25
CA SER A 101 -11.17 2.72 -8.70
C SER A 101 -9.96 2.04 -9.32
N LYS A 102 -8.86 2.76 -9.51
CA LYS A 102 -7.57 2.16 -9.89
C LYS A 102 -6.77 1.73 -8.67
N THR A 103 -5.91 0.73 -8.80
CA THR A 103 -4.94 0.35 -7.77
C THR A 103 -3.59 1.00 -8.06
N LEU A 104 -3.00 1.61 -7.03
CA LEU A 104 -1.69 2.27 -7.07
C LEU A 104 -0.80 1.68 -5.98
N ILE A 105 0.50 1.51 -6.26
CA ILE A 105 1.51 1.26 -5.22
C ILE A 105 2.61 2.31 -5.29
N LEU A 106 3.04 2.80 -4.13
CA LEU A 106 4.17 3.70 -3.96
C LEU A 106 5.36 2.93 -3.39
N SER A 107 6.42 2.73 -4.15
CA SER A 107 7.58 1.93 -3.73
C SER A 107 8.90 2.68 -3.97
N ASN A 108 9.92 2.39 -3.18
CA ASN A 108 11.31 2.79 -3.40
C ASN A 108 12.01 1.96 -4.51
N GLY A 109 11.36 0.90 -5.00
CA GLY A 109 11.82 0.09 -6.13
C GLY A 109 12.98 -0.88 -5.83
N SER A 110 13.52 -0.91 -4.61
CA SER A 110 14.68 -1.73 -4.23
C SER A 110 14.46 -3.25 -4.40
N THR A 111 13.22 -3.72 -4.24
CA THR A 111 12.87 -5.15 -4.29
C THR A 111 12.37 -5.59 -5.67
N ILE A 112 12.35 -4.72 -6.68
CA ILE A 112 11.71 -4.98 -7.97
C ILE A 112 12.31 -6.18 -8.70
N ASN A 113 13.54 -6.60 -8.37
CA ASN A 113 14.17 -7.77 -8.96
C ASN A 113 13.62 -9.11 -8.43
N ASN A 114 12.92 -9.10 -7.29
CA ASN A 114 12.27 -10.30 -6.76
C ASN A 114 11.10 -10.72 -7.64
N ALA A 115 11.08 -11.99 -8.06
CA ALA A 115 10.05 -12.55 -8.92
C ALA A 115 8.64 -12.44 -8.32
N SER A 116 8.45 -12.71 -7.03
CA SER A 116 7.13 -12.61 -6.39
C SER A 116 6.61 -11.17 -6.37
N VAL A 117 7.50 -10.21 -6.10
CA VAL A 117 7.19 -8.78 -6.16
C VAL A 117 6.81 -8.38 -7.58
N LYS A 118 7.55 -8.81 -8.61
CA LYS A 118 7.19 -8.54 -10.03
C LYS A 118 5.80 -9.04 -10.37
N GLU A 119 5.44 -10.25 -9.95
CA GLU A 119 4.11 -10.81 -10.22
C GLU A 119 3.00 -10.02 -9.52
N ALA A 120 3.24 -9.53 -8.31
CA ALA A 120 2.31 -8.63 -7.63
C ALA A 120 2.20 -7.28 -8.36
N LEU A 121 3.33 -6.66 -8.70
CA LEU A 121 3.38 -5.34 -9.35
C LEU A 121 2.66 -5.33 -10.72
N LYS A 122 2.70 -6.42 -11.48
CA LYS A 122 1.96 -6.58 -12.75
C LYS A 122 0.44 -6.47 -12.60
N LYS A 123 -0.09 -6.63 -11.38
CA LYS A 123 -1.54 -6.62 -11.08
C LYS A 123 -2.03 -5.24 -10.62
N PHE A 124 -1.13 -4.29 -10.39
CA PHE A 124 -1.49 -2.90 -10.11
C PHE A 124 -1.77 -2.15 -11.41
N ASP A 125 -2.75 -1.24 -11.41
CA ASP A 125 -2.98 -0.36 -12.56
C ASP A 125 -1.87 0.69 -12.69
N ILE A 126 -1.29 1.11 -11.56
CA ILE A 126 -0.23 2.11 -11.50
C ILE A 126 0.86 1.66 -10.51
N VAL A 127 2.10 1.66 -10.97
CA VAL A 127 3.28 1.44 -10.12
C VAL A 127 4.11 2.71 -10.14
N LYS A 128 4.24 3.40 -8.99
CA LYS A 128 5.09 4.58 -8.86
C LYS A 128 6.33 4.20 -8.07
N LEU A 129 7.49 4.33 -8.71
CA LEU A 129 8.78 4.14 -8.09
C LEU A 129 9.39 5.49 -7.67
N SER A 130 10.02 5.53 -6.50
CA SER A 130 10.81 6.66 -5.98
C SER A 130 12.27 6.23 -5.99
N LEU A 131 13.08 6.87 -6.84
CA LEU A 131 14.52 6.65 -6.92
C LEU A 131 15.27 7.66 -6.05
#